data_AF-A0A942CVN1-F1
#
_entry.id   AF-A0A942CVN1-F1
#
_cell.length_a   1.000
_cell.length_b   1.000
_cell.length_c   1.000
_cell.angle_alpha   90.00
_cell.angle_beta   90.00
_cell.angle_gamma   90.00
#
_symmetry.space_group_name_H-M   'P 1'
#
loop_
_entity.id
_entity.type
_entity.pdbx_description
1 polymer ?
#
loop_
_entity_poly.entity_id
_entity_poly.type
_entity_poly.pdbx_seq_one_letter_code
_entity_poly.pdbx_strand_id
1 'polypeptide(L)'
;MKIILHIFEKDVRHHWPEILVCLVVLAIFAWDQPRQWEGHAPASRILSAFLSALPFILVVAWIFLLVRVVQGESLVGDRQFWTTRPYERSKLFAAKVLTAIVFVHLPLFIVQLILLKLAFFPVLASIPGLLFVHLMLFVCLAMYAFALGSVTSSIGKAMLGVLAVFLAAIGVGSLLAIFPGLDFTSDFFSGQLGLILLVTGTVVALTQYIFRKTFLSISLAGVAVLLIAALLLLSTSSKIIENNLPLPTPQHPLPARFLFDHETTFGHEPGQKYYGNSVFLEFPFLIQDLPDNAVVQIHGVKLDLDLPTGERWSSGWKGDYDDIETGRTRSWITFDVKRSIFDPIRNRNVKARVSFAVNVYRVENSSALSFQGDKLHFADGSRCTIDVSGMKVKCFSSLKEPSGFVIYTDLPNSDCQPAVPEETREPWASLPATYTSFHEDSGPDLSFSPIRQFQLTFSRRHVYEDLKAAVPVCPNTRLLVATTKFQYTTRAEIDLGDVKLANYLPTYPRKIVPPIDRRSHEPSSTLSFNLLPRPLLEMRRRLNP
;
A
#
# COMPACT_ATOMS: atom_id res chain seq x y z
N MET A 1 11.22 -28.85 33.25
CA MET A 1 11.93 -27.56 33.16
C MET A 1 13.45 -27.70 33.09
N LYS A 2 14.14 -28.37 34.04
CA LYS A 2 15.62 -28.50 34.03
C LYS A 2 16.24 -28.96 32.69
N ILE A 3 15.64 -29.96 32.02
CA ILE A 3 16.12 -30.47 30.72
C ILE A 3 16.02 -29.42 29.60
N ILE A 4 14.93 -28.64 29.57
CA ILE A 4 14.71 -27.60 28.54
C ILE A 4 15.79 -26.53 28.65
N LEU A 5 16.07 -26.06 29.87
CA LEU A 5 17.11 -25.06 30.14
C LEU A 5 18.50 -25.59 29.78
N HIS A 6 18.78 -26.86 30.06
CA HIS A 6 20.06 -27.46 29.70
C HIS A 6 20.29 -27.53 28.18
N ILE A 7 19.26 -27.88 27.40
CA ILE A 7 19.33 -27.86 25.92
C ILE A 7 19.53 -26.42 25.43
N PHE A 8 18.76 -25.48 25.98
CA PHE A 8 18.88 -24.06 25.66
C PHE A 8 20.28 -23.51 25.94
N GLU A 9 20.86 -23.72 27.12
CA GLU A 9 22.21 -23.26 27.47
C GLU A 9 23.29 -23.83 26.53
N LYS A 10 23.14 -25.10 26.15
CA LYS A 10 24.02 -25.74 25.16
C LYS A 10 23.90 -25.03 23.80
N ASP A 11 22.68 -24.80 23.32
CA ASP A 11 22.44 -24.12 22.04
C ASP A 11 23.04 -22.71 22.05
N VAL A 12 22.84 -21.96 23.13
CA VAL A 12 23.41 -20.62 23.32
C VAL A 12 24.93 -20.65 23.26
N ARG A 13 25.57 -21.58 23.98
CA ARG A 13 27.03 -21.71 23.97
C ARG A 13 27.58 -22.08 22.60
N HIS A 14 26.85 -22.88 21.83
CA HIS A 14 27.29 -23.32 20.51
C HIS A 14 27.08 -22.24 19.43
N HIS A 15 25.99 -21.46 19.54
CA HIS A 15 25.58 -20.48 18.53
C HIS A 15 25.75 -19.02 18.98
N TRP A 16 26.60 -18.76 19.97
CA TRP A 16 26.82 -17.40 20.49
C TRP A 16 27.28 -16.39 19.42
N PRO A 17 28.11 -16.74 18.41
CA PRO A 17 28.52 -15.78 17.39
C PRO A 17 27.33 -15.36 16.52
N GLU A 18 26.47 -16.29 16.12
CA GLU A 18 25.27 -16.01 15.32
C GLU A 18 24.27 -15.16 16.12
N ILE A 19 24.09 -15.46 17.41
CA ILE A 19 23.28 -14.65 18.32
C ILE A 19 23.85 -13.23 18.40
N LEU A 20 25.17 -13.08 18.58
CA LEU A 20 25.82 -11.77 18.65
C LEU A 20 25.60 -10.97 17.37
N VAL A 21 25.76 -11.59 16.19
CA VAL A 21 25.49 -10.93 14.89
C VAL A 21 24.05 -10.44 14.82
N CYS A 22 23.06 -11.27 15.20
CA CYS A 22 21.65 -10.85 15.22
C CYS A 22 21.42 -9.64 16.13
N LEU A 23 21.99 -9.65 17.33
CA LEU A 23 21.87 -8.56 18.29
C LEU A 23 22.55 -7.28 17.82
N VAL A 24 23.73 -7.39 17.18
CA VAL A 24 24.45 -6.24 16.62
C VAL A 24 23.66 -5.61 15.47
N VAL A 25 23.16 -6.41 14.52
CA VAL A 25 22.34 -5.88 13.42
C VAL A 25 21.07 -5.22 13.96
N LEU A 26 20.43 -5.81 14.98
CA LEU A 26 19.26 -5.22 15.62
C LEU A 26 19.59 -3.91 16.34
N ALA A 27 20.75 -3.83 17.00
CA ALA A 27 21.21 -2.59 17.62
C ALA A 27 21.48 -1.49 16.59
N ILE A 28 22.10 -1.82 15.45
CA ILE A 28 22.30 -0.88 14.33
C ILE A 28 20.94 -0.41 13.79
N PHE A 29 19.98 -1.31 13.61
CA PHE A 29 18.62 -0.96 13.21
C PHE A 29 17.97 0.00 14.21
N ALA A 30 18.02 -0.31 15.51
CA ALA A 30 17.45 0.53 16.56
C ALA A 30 18.08 1.93 16.61
N TRP A 31 19.39 2.03 16.31
CA TRP A 31 20.11 3.30 16.26
C TRP A 31 19.79 4.14 15.02
N ASP A 32 19.52 3.49 13.88
CA ASP A 32 19.22 4.15 12.62
C ASP A 32 17.78 4.72 12.57
N GLN A 33 16.81 4.03 13.19
CA GLN A 33 15.39 4.42 13.13
C GLN A 33 15.13 5.90 13.52
N PRO A 34 15.62 6.42 14.67
CA PRO A 34 15.41 7.83 15.03
C PRO A 34 16.00 8.82 14.02
N ARG A 35 17.13 8.48 13.38
CA ARG A 35 17.79 9.34 12.39
C ARG A 35 16.95 9.48 11.12
N GLN A 36 16.30 8.40 10.72
CA GLN A 36 15.37 8.41 9.59
C GLN A 36 14.18 9.33 9.86
N TRP A 37 13.65 9.35 11.09
CA TRP A 37 12.54 10.24 11.47
C TRP A 37 12.92 11.72 11.37
N GLU A 38 14.14 12.06 11.76
CA GLU A 38 14.68 13.41 11.66
C GLU A 38 15.08 13.80 10.23
N GLY A 39 15.02 12.88 9.26
CA GLY A 39 15.39 13.13 7.88
C GLY A 39 16.90 13.22 7.65
N HIS A 40 17.71 12.69 8.57
CA HIS A 40 19.15 12.60 8.40
C HIS A 40 19.48 11.51 7.37
N ALA A 41 19.77 11.92 6.13
CA ALA A 41 20.29 11.01 5.13
C ALA A 41 21.77 10.70 5.40
N PRO A 42 22.21 9.44 5.33
CA PRO A 42 23.62 9.09 5.45
C PRO A 42 24.44 9.72 4.30
N ALA A 43 25.64 10.21 4.63
CA ALA A 43 26.48 10.93 3.67
C ALA A 43 26.95 10.07 2.48
N SER A 44 26.99 8.74 2.63
CA SER A 44 27.42 7.82 1.57
C SER A 44 26.28 6.94 1.06
N ARG A 45 26.21 6.78 -0.27
CA ARG A 45 25.20 5.93 -0.94
C ARG A 45 25.29 4.47 -0.48
N ILE A 46 26.50 3.96 -0.23
CA ILE A 46 26.71 2.58 0.23
C ILE A 46 26.12 2.38 1.63
N LEU A 47 26.36 3.32 2.54
CA LEU A 47 25.77 3.27 3.88
C LEU A 47 24.25 3.39 3.80
N SER A 48 23.71 4.27 2.94
CA SER A 48 22.27 4.36 2.69
C SER A 48 21.68 3.04 2.22
N ALA A 49 22.31 2.38 1.25
CA ALA A 49 21.86 1.10 0.73
C ALA A 49 21.88 0.02 1.82
N PHE A 50 22.97 -0.06 2.59
CA PHE A 50 23.09 -0.99 3.71
C PHE A 50 22.01 -0.76 4.78
N LEU A 51 21.81 0.49 5.22
CA LEU A 51 20.80 0.85 6.22
C LEU A 51 19.37 0.55 5.72
N SER A 52 19.08 0.84 4.46
CA SER A 52 17.79 0.50 3.85
C SER A 52 17.54 -1.02 3.76
N ALA A 53 18.61 -1.81 3.68
CA ALA A 53 18.54 -3.27 3.65
C ALA A 53 18.49 -3.92 5.06
N LEU A 54 18.63 -3.16 6.15
CA LEU A 54 18.69 -3.71 7.51
C LEU A 54 17.50 -4.59 7.89
N PRO A 55 16.22 -4.21 7.64
CA PRO A 55 15.08 -5.09 7.92
C PRO A 55 15.21 -6.44 7.24
N PHE A 56 15.64 -6.44 5.98
CA PHE A 56 15.85 -7.66 5.21
C PHE A 56 17.01 -8.50 5.80
N ILE A 57 18.14 -7.87 6.12
CA ILE A 57 19.30 -8.53 6.72
C ILE A 57 18.92 -9.15 8.08
N LEU A 58 18.10 -8.47 8.89
CA LEU A 58 17.58 -9.00 10.16
C LEU A 58 16.78 -10.28 9.97
N VAL A 59 15.82 -10.27 9.03
CA VAL A 59 15.01 -11.46 8.69
C VAL A 59 15.91 -12.63 8.31
N VAL A 60 16.87 -12.40 7.42
CA VAL A 60 17.79 -13.45 6.97
C VAL A 60 18.66 -13.95 8.12
N ALA A 61 19.18 -13.06 8.96
CA ALA A 61 20.00 -13.41 10.13
C ALA A 61 19.20 -14.25 11.14
N TRP A 62 17.95 -13.88 11.42
CA TRP A 62 17.07 -14.64 12.31
C TRP A 62 16.69 -15.99 11.72
N ILE A 63 16.31 -16.06 10.44
CA ILE A 63 16.05 -17.36 9.77
C ILE A 63 17.29 -18.25 9.87
N PHE A 64 18.47 -17.70 9.57
CA PHE A 64 19.73 -18.44 9.64
C PHE A 64 19.99 -18.98 11.06
N LEU A 65 19.88 -18.13 12.08
CA LEU A 65 20.05 -18.51 13.48
C LEU A 65 19.07 -19.64 13.85
N LEU A 66 17.77 -19.46 13.58
CA LEU A 66 16.73 -20.42 13.97
C LEU A 66 16.88 -21.76 13.23
N VAL A 67 17.18 -21.74 11.93
CA VAL A 67 17.49 -22.95 11.15
C VAL A 67 18.70 -23.66 11.73
N ARG A 68 19.78 -22.94 12.05
CA ARG A 68 21.00 -23.52 12.63
C ARG A 68 20.75 -24.15 14.00
N VAL A 69 20.00 -23.49 14.85
CA VAL A 69 19.63 -24.00 16.19
C VAL A 69 18.81 -25.28 16.07
N VAL A 70 17.95 -25.41 15.05
CA VAL A 70 17.22 -26.65 14.75
C VAL A 70 18.16 -27.73 14.16
N GLN A 71 19.02 -27.37 13.21
CA GLN A 71 19.94 -28.31 12.57
C GLN A 71 21.08 -28.80 13.49
N GLY A 72 21.42 -28.05 14.54
CA GLY A 72 22.31 -28.53 15.60
C GLY A 72 21.81 -29.82 16.26
N GLU A 73 20.51 -30.09 16.14
CA GLU A 73 19.83 -31.32 16.55
C GLU A 73 18.93 -31.83 15.40
N SER A 74 19.55 -32.00 14.22
CA SER A 74 18.88 -32.20 12.92
C SER A 74 17.93 -33.40 12.85
N LEU A 75 16.61 -33.20 12.94
CA LEU A 75 15.61 -34.27 12.89
C LEU A 75 15.70 -35.21 11.66
N VAL A 76 16.37 -34.79 10.58
CA VAL A 76 16.56 -35.53 9.33
C VAL A 76 18.05 -35.69 9.01
N GLY A 77 18.46 -36.88 8.55
CA GLY A 77 19.83 -37.23 8.15
C GLY A 77 20.41 -38.40 8.96
N ASP A 78 21.70 -38.69 8.79
CA ASP A 78 22.35 -39.88 9.36
C ASP A 78 22.86 -39.67 10.79
N ARG A 79 22.85 -38.42 11.28
CA ARG A 79 23.32 -38.02 12.62
C ARG A 79 22.19 -38.00 13.64
N GLN A 80 21.33 -39.02 13.65
CA GLN A 80 20.16 -39.08 14.55
C GLN A 80 20.54 -39.46 15.99
N PHE A 81 21.25 -38.57 16.67
CA PHE A 81 21.73 -38.79 18.04
C PHE A 81 20.61 -38.98 19.09
N TRP A 82 19.38 -38.53 18.82
CA TRP A 82 18.24 -38.66 19.75
C TRP A 82 17.57 -40.03 19.75
N THR A 83 17.88 -40.95 18.83
CA THR A 83 17.33 -42.33 18.93
C THR A 83 17.92 -43.10 20.12
N THR A 84 19.08 -42.68 20.61
CA THR A 84 19.80 -43.34 21.72
C THR A 84 19.66 -42.61 23.05
N ARG A 85 18.98 -41.44 23.11
CA ARG A 85 18.75 -40.70 24.35
C ARG A 85 17.25 -40.45 24.60
N PRO A 86 16.78 -40.56 25.86
CA PRO A 86 15.37 -40.40 26.21
C PRO A 86 14.96 -38.91 26.30
N TYR A 87 15.09 -38.15 25.21
CA TYR A 87 14.56 -36.79 25.14
C TYR A 87 13.12 -36.80 24.62
N GLU A 88 12.19 -36.31 25.43
CA GLU A 88 10.82 -36.07 24.97
C GLU A 88 10.80 -34.95 23.93
N ARG A 89 10.05 -35.16 22.84
CA ARG A 89 9.99 -34.24 21.69
C ARG A 89 9.50 -32.86 22.08
N SER A 90 8.47 -32.78 22.92
CA SER A 90 7.93 -31.52 23.44
C SER A 90 8.98 -30.68 24.17
N LYS A 91 9.92 -31.31 24.88
CA LYS A 91 11.01 -30.63 25.60
C LYS A 91 12.04 -30.05 24.63
N LEU A 92 12.35 -30.75 23.53
CA LEU A 92 13.22 -30.21 22.49
C LEU A 92 12.53 -29.01 21.81
N PHE A 93 11.22 -29.11 21.54
CA PHE A 93 10.49 -28.00 20.86
C PHE A 93 10.51 -26.75 21.73
N ALA A 94 10.15 -26.93 22.99
CA ALA A 94 10.13 -25.87 23.97
C ALA A 94 11.49 -25.19 24.10
N ALA A 95 12.61 -25.92 23.99
CA ALA A 95 13.94 -25.32 23.99
C ALA A 95 14.19 -24.44 22.76
N LYS A 96 13.81 -24.89 21.55
CA LYS A 96 13.96 -24.10 20.31
C LYS A 96 13.06 -22.85 20.32
N VAL A 97 11.83 -23.01 20.78
CA VAL A 97 10.89 -21.89 20.98
C VAL A 97 11.45 -20.89 21.99
N LEU A 98 12.04 -21.37 23.09
CA LEU A 98 12.69 -20.50 24.08
C LEU A 98 13.85 -19.70 23.45
N THR A 99 14.65 -20.32 22.57
CA THR A 99 15.71 -19.61 21.82
C THR A 99 15.14 -18.49 20.95
N ALA A 100 14.06 -18.74 20.21
CA ALA A 100 13.40 -17.69 19.43
C ALA A 100 12.84 -16.56 20.32
N ILE A 101 12.19 -16.93 21.43
CA ILE A 101 11.64 -15.94 22.37
C ILE A 101 12.77 -15.06 22.94
N VAL A 102 13.87 -15.66 23.44
CA VAL A 102 14.91 -14.93 24.16
C VAL A 102 15.82 -14.12 23.25
N PHE A 103 16.15 -14.60 22.05
CA PHE A 103 17.16 -13.95 21.19
C PHE A 103 16.60 -13.25 19.95
N VAL A 104 15.33 -13.48 19.61
CA VAL A 104 14.67 -12.82 18.47
C VAL A 104 13.55 -11.91 18.95
N HIS A 105 12.54 -12.46 19.63
CA HIS A 105 11.36 -11.67 19.99
C HIS A 105 11.61 -10.72 21.16
N LEU A 106 12.26 -11.16 22.24
CA LEU A 106 12.49 -10.31 23.41
C LEU A 106 13.39 -9.10 23.10
N PRO A 107 14.52 -9.22 22.38
CA PRO A 107 15.35 -8.07 22.03
C PRO A 107 14.61 -7.11 21.09
N LEU A 108 13.87 -7.63 20.11
CA LEU A 108 13.05 -6.80 19.23
C LEU A 108 11.95 -6.06 20.02
N PHE A 109 11.28 -6.74 20.96
CA PHE A 109 10.26 -6.13 21.81
C PHE A 109 10.84 -4.99 22.64
N ILE A 110 12.02 -5.20 23.24
CA ILE A 110 12.73 -4.16 23.99
C ILE A 110 13.06 -2.97 23.08
N VAL A 111 13.60 -3.22 21.89
CA VAL A 111 13.87 -2.17 20.89
C VAL A 111 12.61 -1.41 20.53
N GLN A 112 11.48 -2.09 20.30
CA GLN A 112 10.22 -1.45 19.97
C GLN A 112 9.70 -0.58 21.12
N LEU A 113 9.80 -1.02 22.37
CA LEU A 113 9.46 -0.20 23.53
C LEU A 113 10.35 1.05 23.63
N ILE A 114 11.65 0.91 23.36
CA ILE A 114 12.60 2.03 23.32
C ILE A 114 12.22 3.02 22.20
N LEU A 115 11.95 2.53 20.99
CA LEU A 115 11.57 3.36 19.84
C LEU A 115 10.25 4.10 20.08
N LEU A 116 9.24 3.44 20.68
CA LEU A 116 8.00 4.11 21.09
C LEU A 116 8.26 5.24 22.08
N LYS A 117 9.13 5.01 23.07
CA LYS A 117 9.52 6.02 24.05
C LYS A 117 10.28 7.19 23.40
N LEU A 118 11.21 6.91 22.49
CA LEU A 118 12.00 7.92 21.77
C LEU A 118 11.12 8.76 20.82
N ALA A 119 10.13 8.15 20.18
CA ALA A 119 9.14 8.83 19.37
C ALA A 119 8.01 9.47 20.21
N PHE A 120 8.13 9.43 21.55
CA PHE A 120 7.20 10.02 22.51
C PHE A 120 5.76 9.48 22.44
N PHE A 121 5.56 8.24 21.99
CA PHE A 121 4.26 7.56 22.01
C PHE A 121 4.01 6.84 23.35
N PRO A 122 2.74 6.65 23.75
CA PRO A 122 2.40 5.96 25.00
C PRO A 122 2.76 4.46 24.90
N VAL A 123 3.80 4.07 25.65
CA VAL A 123 4.33 2.70 25.63
C VAL A 123 3.30 1.68 26.12
N LEU A 124 2.64 1.92 27.25
CA LEU A 124 1.69 0.96 27.85
C LEU A 124 0.48 0.70 26.95
N ALA A 125 -0.05 1.75 26.31
CA ALA A 125 -1.18 1.63 25.38
C ALA A 125 -0.83 0.80 24.14
N SER A 126 0.46 0.74 23.78
CA SER A 126 0.95 0.05 22.59
C SER A 126 1.25 -1.45 22.83
N ILE A 127 1.31 -1.91 24.09
CA ILE A 127 1.70 -3.30 24.42
C ILE A 127 0.81 -4.35 23.73
N PRO A 128 -0.55 -4.25 23.73
CA PRO A 128 -1.38 -5.26 23.09
C PRO A 128 -1.10 -5.40 21.59
N GLY A 129 -0.93 -4.27 20.90
CA GLY A 129 -0.60 -4.27 19.48
C GLY A 129 0.80 -4.82 19.21
N LEU A 130 1.79 -4.49 20.05
CA LEU A 130 3.12 -5.11 19.97
C LEU A 130 3.07 -6.63 20.17
N LEU A 131 2.33 -7.12 21.17
CA LEU A 131 2.16 -8.57 21.40
C LEU A 131 1.52 -9.25 20.19
N PHE A 132 0.55 -8.61 19.54
CA PHE A 132 -0.02 -9.10 18.28
C PHE A 132 1.03 -9.17 17.16
N VAL A 133 1.84 -8.12 16.97
CA VAL A 133 2.95 -8.13 15.99
C VAL A 133 3.94 -9.25 16.29
N HIS A 134 4.31 -9.47 17.57
CA HIS A 134 5.21 -10.56 17.94
C HIS A 134 4.59 -11.95 17.73
N LEU A 135 3.30 -12.11 17.99
CA LEU A 135 2.58 -13.35 17.70
C LEU A 135 2.60 -13.65 16.20
N MET A 136 2.25 -12.66 15.38
CA MET A 136 2.26 -12.81 13.93
C MET A 136 3.67 -13.04 13.38
N LEU A 137 4.68 -12.32 13.88
CA LEU A 137 6.07 -12.55 13.51
C LEU A 137 6.52 -13.95 13.92
N PHE A 138 6.10 -14.45 15.09
CA PHE A 138 6.47 -15.79 15.53
C PHE A 138 5.89 -16.86 14.59
N VAL A 139 4.62 -16.71 14.23
CA VAL A 139 3.93 -17.61 13.31
C VAL A 139 4.50 -17.53 11.88
N CYS A 140 4.73 -16.33 11.35
CA CYS A 140 5.17 -16.14 9.97
C CYS A 140 6.68 -16.33 9.77
N LEU A 141 7.50 -16.06 10.77
CA LEU A 141 8.96 -16.16 10.67
C LEU A 141 9.52 -17.36 11.42
N ALA A 142 9.32 -17.42 12.74
CA ALA A 142 9.99 -18.41 13.57
C ALA A 142 9.50 -19.83 13.26
N MET A 143 8.18 -20.00 13.11
CA MET A 143 7.64 -21.33 12.79
C MET A 143 8.07 -21.82 11.42
N TYR A 144 8.16 -20.93 10.44
CA TYR A 144 8.65 -21.24 9.11
C TYR A 144 10.15 -21.58 9.10
N ALA A 145 10.96 -20.84 9.86
CA ALA A 145 12.38 -21.17 10.02
C ALA A 145 12.57 -22.54 10.68
N PHE A 146 11.74 -22.87 11.68
CA PHE A 146 11.74 -24.21 12.29
C PHE A 146 11.28 -25.30 11.32
N ALA A 147 10.25 -25.04 10.50
CA ALA A 147 9.84 -25.94 9.44
C ALA A 147 10.98 -26.20 8.46
N LEU A 148 11.64 -25.14 7.99
CA LEU A 148 12.75 -25.25 7.06
C LEU A 148 13.93 -26.02 7.68
N GLY A 149 14.32 -25.68 8.91
CA GLY A 149 15.41 -26.35 9.61
C GLY A 149 15.12 -27.83 9.91
N SER A 150 13.85 -28.20 10.09
CA SER A 150 13.46 -29.60 10.32
C SER A 150 13.41 -30.45 9.05
N VAL A 151 13.09 -29.84 7.89
CA VAL A 151 13.03 -30.56 6.60
C VAL A 151 14.42 -30.68 5.94
N THR A 152 15.38 -29.87 6.35
CA THR A 152 16.70 -29.79 5.71
C THR A 152 17.80 -30.42 6.57
N SER A 153 18.62 -31.27 5.95
CA SER A 153 19.71 -31.99 6.64
C SER A 153 20.99 -31.18 6.81
N SER A 154 21.11 -30.02 6.15
CA SER A 154 22.29 -29.16 6.22
C SER A 154 21.96 -27.71 5.89
N ILE A 155 22.86 -26.81 6.29
CA ILE A 155 22.76 -25.37 6.04
C ILE A 155 22.70 -25.09 4.53
N GLY A 156 23.52 -25.77 3.72
CA GLY A 156 23.52 -25.59 2.26
C GLY A 156 22.16 -25.89 1.63
N LYS A 157 21.49 -26.97 2.08
CA LYS A 157 20.13 -27.31 1.63
C LYS A 157 19.08 -26.30 2.12
N ALA A 158 19.22 -25.80 3.35
CA ALA A 158 18.33 -24.74 3.85
C ALA A 158 18.48 -23.44 3.07
N MET A 159 19.71 -23.01 2.79
CA MET A 159 19.99 -21.82 2.00
C MET A 159 19.48 -21.94 0.56
N LEU A 160 19.61 -23.12 -0.05
CA LEU A 160 19.01 -23.39 -1.35
C LEU A 160 17.47 -23.28 -1.30
N GLY A 161 16.85 -23.74 -0.22
CA GLY A 161 15.41 -23.58 0.01
C GLY A 161 14.99 -22.11 0.16
N VAL A 162 15.72 -21.32 0.94
CA VAL A 162 15.49 -19.86 1.06
C VAL A 162 15.66 -19.18 -0.29
N LEU A 163 16.72 -19.50 -1.03
CA LEU A 163 16.96 -18.95 -2.37
C LEU A 163 15.83 -19.31 -3.35
N ALA A 164 15.34 -20.54 -3.31
CA ALA A 164 14.22 -20.97 -4.16
C ALA A 164 12.93 -20.17 -3.86
N VAL A 165 12.64 -19.91 -2.58
CA VAL A 165 11.51 -19.05 -2.18
C VAL A 165 11.69 -17.63 -2.69
N PHE A 166 12.90 -17.06 -2.58
CA PHE A 166 13.19 -15.73 -3.12
C PHE A 166 13.03 -15.64 -4.63
N LEU A 167 13.58 -16.61 -5.37
CA LEU A 167 13.43 -16.66 -6.82
C LEU A 167 11.97 -16.83 -7.23
N ALA A 168 11.18 -17.62 -6.48
CA ALA A 168 9.75 -17.75 -6.71
C ALA A 168 9.02 -16.42 -6.46
N ALA A 169 9.33 -15.70 -5.39
CA ALA A 169 8.74 -14.38 -5.11
C ALA A 169 9.07 -13.36 -6.19
N ILE A 170 10.33 -13.31 -6.65
CA ILE A 170 10.76 -12.46 -7.78
C ILE A 170 10.04 -12.85 -9.07
N GLY A 171 9.92 -14.16 -9.33
CA GLY A 171 9.20 -14.68 -10.49
C GLY A 171 7.73 -14.29 -10.49
N VAL A 172 7.05 -14.39 -9.34
CA VAL A 172 5.66 -13.94 -9.16
C VAL A 172 5.56 -12.43 -9.35
N GLY A 173 6.41 -11.63 -8.70
CA GLY A 173 6.40 -10.17 -8.88
C GLY A 173 6.64 -9.73 -10.32
N SER A 174 7.54 -10.42 -11.03
CA SER A 174 7.80 -10.18 -12.46
C SER A 174 6.59 -10.56 -13.32
N LEU A 175 5.90 -11.64 -12.98
CA LEU A 175 4.67 -12.06 -13.65
C LEU A 175 3.56 -11.03 -13.45
N LEU A 176 3.37 -10.51 -12.23
CA LEU A 176 2.39 -9.45 -11.92
C LEU A 176 2.69 -8.17 -12.72
N ALA A 177 3.96 -7.78 -12.85
CA ALA A 177 4.36 -6.61 -13.63
C ALA A 177 4.10 -6.75 -15.14
N ILE A 178 4.17 -7.96 -15.70
CA ILE A 178 3.89 -8.22 -17.12
C ILE A 178 2.38 -8.30 -17.39
N PHE A 179 1.61 -8.79 -16.42
CA PHE A 179 0.17 -9.00 -16.52
C PHE A 179 -0.57 -8.10 -15.52
N PRO A 180 -0.82 -6.82 -15.86
CA PRO A 180 -1.38 -5.86 -14.91
C PRO A 180 -2.78 -6.22 -14.40
N GLY A 181 -3.52 -7.08 -15.11
CA GLY A 181 -4.77 -7.65 -14.61
C GLY A 181 -4.60 -8.60 -13.43
N LEU A 182 -3.45 -9.27 -13.29
CA LEU A 182 -3.16 -10.11 -12.12
C LEU A 182 -2.90 -9.27 -10.87
N ASP A 183 -2.19 -8.15 -11.03
CA ASP A 183 -1.89 -7.23 -9.92
C ASP A 183 -3.18 -6.72 -9.27
N PHE A 184 -4.06 -6.13 -10.09
CA PHE A 184 -5.37 -5.64 -9.66
C PHE A 184 -6.27 -6.73 -9.06
N THR A 185 -6.32 -7.92 -9.65
CA THR A 185 -7.23 -8.99 -9.18
C THR A 185 -6.68 -9.80 -8.02
N SER A 186 -5.38 -9.70 -7.72
CA SER A 186 -4.76 -10.41 -6.59
C SER A 186 -5.26 -9.90 -5.24
N ASP A 187 -5.67 -8.63 -5.17
CA ASP A 187 -6.25 -8.01 -3.98
C ASP A 187 -7.52 -8.72 -3.51
N PHE A 188 -8.32 -9.28 -4.44
CA PHE A 188 -9.54 -10.04 -4.12
C PHE A 188 -9.28 -11.26 -3.24
N PHE A 189 -8.07 -11.82 -3.30
CA PHE A 189 -7.69 -13.01 -2.55
C PHE A 189 -6.56 -12.77 -1.55
N SER A 190 -6.16 -11.51 -1.32
CA SER A 190 -5.05 -11.14 -0.44
C SER A 190 -5.17 -11.78 0.96
N GLY A 191 -6.35 -11.70 1.57
CA GLY A 191 -6.65 -12.32 2.87
C GLY A 191 -6.55 -13.85 2.85
N GLN A 192 -7.09 -14.50 1.82
CA GLN A 192 -7.07 -15.96 1.64
C GLN A 192 -5.65 -16.46 1.40
N LEU A 193 -4.85 -15.74 0.60
CA LEU A 193 -3.44 -16.03 0.36
C LEU A 193 -2.64 -15.94 1.67
N GLY A 194 -2.86 -14.86 2.44
CA GLY A 194 -2.26 -14.70 3.76
C GLY A 194 -2.61 -15.85 4.71
N LEU A 195 -3.89 -16.27 4.73
CA LEU A 195 -4.36 -17.38 5.55
C LEU A 195 -3.78 -18.73 5.10
N ILE A 196 -3.74 -19.02 3.80
CA ILE A 196 -3.16 -20.26 3.26
C ILE A 196 -1.69 -20.37 3.65
N LEU A 197 -0.94 -19.28 3.50
CA LEU A 197 0.45 -19.23 3.95
C LEU A 197 0.48 -19.47 5.47
N LEU A 198 -0.19 -18.67 6.28
CA LEU A 198 -0.15 -18.80 7.74
C LEU A 198 -0.47 -20.22 8.24
N VAL A 199 -1.55 -20.82 7.73
CA VAL A 199 -1.99 -22.17 8.11
C VAL A 199 -1.00 -23.23 7.64
N THR A 200 -0.60 -23.19 6.38
CA THR A 200 0.31 -24.20 5.81
C THR A 200 1.65 -24.20 6.53
N GLY A 201 2.25 -23.04 6.76
CA GLY A 201 3.52 -22.95 7.48
C GLY A 201 3.45 -23.54 8.88
N THR A 202 2.39 -23.18 9.62
CA THR A 202 2.17 -23.67 10.98
C THR A 202 1.96 -25.18 11.00
N VAL A 203 1.10 -25.72 10.12
CA VAL A 203 0.81 -27.16 10.05
C VAL A 203 2.04 -27.94 9.62
N VAL A 204 2.80 -27.45 8.63
CA VAL A 204 4.04 -28.08 8.18
C VAL A 204 5.05 -28.15 9.31
N ALA A 205 5.27 -27.04 10.03
CA ALA A 205 6.18 -26.97 11.16
C ALA A 205 5.79 -27.95 12.28
N LEU A 206 4.52 -27.93 12.71
CA LEU A 206 4.02 -28.80 13.76
C LEU A 206 4.08 -30.28 13.34
N THR A 207 3.75 -30.59 12.09
CA THR A 207 3.78 -31.96 11.57
C THR A 207 5.18 -32.54 11.59
N GLN A 208 6.18 -31.76 11.16
CA GLN A 208 7.59 -32.16 11.24
C GLN A 208 7.99 -32.46 12.68
N TYR A 209 7.62 -31.57 13.59
CA TYR A 209 8.09 -31.62 14.95
C TYR A 209 7.44 -32.74 15.78
N ILE A 210 6.14 -32.95 15.58
CA ILE A 210 5.35 -33.91 16.35
C ILE A 210 5.45 -35.31 15.70
N PHE A 211 5.26 -35.39 14.38
CA PHE A 211 5.02 -36.65 13.67
C PHE A 211 6.16 -37.11 12.76
N ARG A 212 7.15 -36.27 12.43
CA ARG A 212 8.28 -36.58 11.53
C ARG A 212 7.89 -37.11 10.14
N LYS A 213 6.70 -36.76 9.65
CA LYS A 213 6.24 -37.22 8.32
C LYS A 213 6.73 -36.27 7.23
N THR A 214 7.99 -36.42 6.82
CA THR A 214 8.63 -35.54 5.83
C THR A 214 7.89 -35.52 4.50
N PHE A 215 7.43 -36.68 4.06
CA PHE A 215 6.62 -36.79 2.86
C PHE A 215 5.30 -36.01 2.97
N LEU A 216 4.59 -36.12 4.11
CA LEU A 216 3.31 -35.41 4.31
C LEU A 216 3.50 -33.89 4.31
N SER A 217 4.55 -33.40 4.95
CA SER A 217 4.86 -31.96 4.94
C SER A 217 5.25 -31.44 3.55
N ILE A 218 6.02 -32.21 2.78
CA ILE A 218 6.37 -31.84 1.40
C ILE A 218 5.11 -31.80 0.53
N SER A 219 4.22 -32.80 0.68
CA SER A 219 2.94 -32.82 -0.03
C SER A 219 2.05 -31.63 0.35
N LEU A 220 1.96 -31.28 1.65
CA LEU A 220 1.20 -30.11 2.11
C LEU A 220 1.75 -28.80 1.53
N ALA A 221 3.07 -28.63 1.53
CA ALA A 221 3.71 -27.45 0.94
C ALA A 221 3.46 -27.38 -0.58
N GLY A 222 3.57 -28.52 -1.29
CA GLY A 222 3.26 -28.60 -2.71
C GLY A 222 1.80 -28.27 -3.03
N VAL A 223 0.86 -28.78 -2.23
CA VAL A 223 -0.57 -28.46 -2.36
C VAL A 223 -0.82 -26.96 -2.14
N ALA A 224 -0.18 -26.35 -1.14
CA ALA A 224 -0.33 -24.92 -0.90
C ALA A 224 0.19 -24.07 -2.08
N VAL A 225 1.33 -24.43 -2.66
CA VAL A 225 1.85 -23.76 -3.86
C VAL A 225 0.88 -23.90 -5.03
N LEU A 226 0.32 -25.09 -5.25
CA LEU A 226 -0.69 -25.32 -6.28
C LEU A 226 -1.97 -24.52 -6.02
N LEU A 227 -2.41 -24.41 -4.77
CA LEU A 227 -3.57 -23.60 -4.39
C LEU A 227 -3.33 -22.11 -4.64
N ILE A 228 -2.15 -21.59 -4.28
CA ILE A 228 -1.77 -20.20 -4.57
C ILE A 228 -1.78 -19.95 -6.08
N ALA A 229 -1.15 -20.83 -6.86
CA ALA A 229 -1.17 -20.73 -8.32
C ALA A 229 -2.59 -20.81 -8.89
N ALA A 230 -3.44 -21.70 -8.36
CA ALA A 230 -4.84 -21.80 -8.75
C ALA A 230 -5.63 -20.53 -8.42
N LEU A 231 -5.42 -19.91 -7.26
CA LEU A 231 -6.06 -18.64 -6.90
C LEU A 231 -5.64 -17.50 -7.82
N LEU A 232 -4.35 -17.40 -8.15
CA LEU A 232 -3.84 -16.42 -9.12
C LEU A 232 -4.43 -16.64 -10.52
N LEU A 233 -4.61 -17.89 -10.95
CA LEU A 233 -5.28 -18.17 -12.23
C LEU A 233 -6.77 -17.82 -12.14
N LEU A 234 -7.44 -18.15 -11.03
CA LEU A 234 -8.85 -17.85 -10.81
C LEU A 234 -9.12 -16.34 -10.71
N SER A 235 -8.16 -15.53 -10.24
CA SER A 235 -8.32 -14.08 -10.15
C SER A 235 -8.51 -13.43 -11.53
N THR A 236 -7.96 -14.04 -12.58
CA THR A 236 -8.16 -13.59 -13.97
C THR A 236 -9.52 -13.99 -14.58
N SER A 237 -10.29 -14.85 -13.90
CA SER A 237 -11.57 -15.33 -14.40
C SER A 237 -12.61 -14.21 -14.44
N SER A 238 -13.28 -14.04 -15.58
CA SER A 238 -14.35 -13.04 -15.74
C SER A 238 -15.45 -13.20 -14.69
N LYS A 239 -15.81 -14.44 -14.33
CA LYS A 239 -16.82 -14.73 -13.31
C LYS A 239 -16.42 -14.22 -11.92
N ILE A 240 -15.14 -14.38 -11.56
CA ILE A 240 -14.63 -13.92 -10.26
C ILE A 240 -14.58 -12.39 -10.25
N ILE A 241 -14.15 -11.78 -11.34
CA ILE A 241 -14.13 -10.33 -11.51
C ILE A 241 -15.55 -9.77 -11.40
N GLU A 242 -16.54 -10.34 -12.09
CA GLU A 242 -17.95 -9.91 -12.02
C GLU A 242 -18.57 -10.06 -10.64
N ASN A 243 -18.19 -11.11 -9.89
CA ASN A 243 -18.68 -11.31 -8.54
C ASN A 243 -18.08 -10.29 -7.53
N ASN A 244 -16.80 -9.94 -7.68
CA ASN A 244 -16.14 -8.95 -6.80
C ASN A 244 -16.41 -7.50 -7.24
N LEU A 245 -16.75 -7.29 -8.51
CA LEU A 245 -17.08 -5.99 -9.10
C LEU A 245 -18.51 -6.02 -9.66
N PRO A 246 -19.54 -6.06 -8.78
CA PRO A 246 -20.93 -6.11 -9.21
C PRO A 246 -21.35 -4.81 -9.91
N LEU A 247 -22.31 -4.92 -10.83
CA LEU A 247 -22.98 -3.75 -11.40
C LEU A 247 -23.81 -3.00 -10.33
N PRO A 248 -24.13 -1.71 -10.55
CA PRO A 248 -24.83 -0.91 -9.56
C PRO A 248 -26.25 -1.46 -9.34
N THR A 249 -26.64 -1.59 -8.08
CA THR A 249 -27.98 -2.05 -7.69
C THR A 249 -28.68 -0.95 -6.89
N PRO A 250 -30.02 -1.02 -6.67
CA PRO A 250 -30.70 -0.05 -5.82
C PRO A 250 -30.14 0.01 -4.38
N GLN A 251 -29.58 -1.10 -3.88
CA GLN A 251 -28.93 -1.15 -2.56
C GLN A 251 -27.51 -0.59 -2.59
N HIS A 252 -26.78 -0.80 -3.68
CA HIS A 252 -25.41 -0.32 -3.89
C HIS A 252 -25.34 0.51 -5.18
N PRO A 253 -25.94 1.73 -5.18
CA PRO A 253 -26.00 2.57 -6.36
C PRO A 253 -24.63 3.16 -6.69
N LEU A 254 -24.46 3.64 -7.92
CA LEU A 254 -23.30 4.48 -8.22
C LEU A 254 -23.57 5.88 -7.64
N PRO A 255 -22.71 6.40 -6.73
CA PRO A 255 -22.98 7.65 -6.04
C PRO A 255 -22.88 8.87 -6.96
N ALA A 256 -22.17 8.78 -8.09
CA ALA A 256 -22.07 9.86 -9.06
C ALA A 256 -22.43 9.37 -10.46
N ARG A 257 -22.95 10.28 -11.29
CA ARG A 257 -23.13 10.04 -12.72
C ARG A 257 -21.87 10.44 -13.47
N PHE A 258 -21.32 9.49 -14.21
CA PHE A 258 -20.20 9.71 -15.10
C PHE A 258 -20.73 9.82 -16.52
N LEU A 259 -20.43 10.93 -17.19
CA LEU A 259 -20.82 11.17 -18.57
C LEU A 259 -19.57 11.42 -19.40
N PHE A 260 -19.46 10.76 -20.54
CA PHE A 260 -18.34 10.99 -21.43
C PHE A 260 -18.47 12.34 -22.14
N ASP A 261 -17.43 13.17 -22.08
CA ASP A 261 -17.42 14.48 -22.73
C ASP A 261 -16.92 14.34 -24.18
N HIS A 262 -17.86 14.28 -25.12
CA HIS A 262 -17.56 14.20 -26.55
C HIS A 262 -17.05 15.51 -27.17
N GLU A 263 -17.31 16.64 -26.51
CA GLU A 263 -16.96 17.96 -27.04
C GLU A 263 -15.51 18.30 -26.74
N THR A 264 -14.99 17.78 -25.63
CA THR A 264 -13.61 17.99 -25.20
C THR A 264 -12.66 17.01 -25.90
N THR A 265 -11.69 17.56 -26.64
CA THR A 265 -10.61 16.81 -27.29
C THR A 265 -9.26 17.48 -27.06
N PHE A 266 -8.15 16.79 -27.36
CA PHE A 266 -6.84 17.42 -27.37
C PHE A 266 -6.51 18.04 -28.73
N GLY A 267 -5.92 19.23 -28.71
CA GLY A 267 -5.36 19.91 -29.88
C GLY A 267 -4.25 19.09 -30.50
N HIS A 268 -4.14 19.11 -31.82
CA HIS A 268 -3.27 18.23 -32.59
C HIS A 268 -1.84 18.76 -32.73
N GLU A 269 -1.23 19.24 -31.66
CA GLU A 269 0.17 19.67 -31.71
C GLU A 269 1.14 18.48 -31.56
N PRO A 270 2.25 18.44 -32.31
CA PRO A 270 3.23 17.35 -32.28
C PRO A 270 4.07 17.41 -31.01
N GLY A 271 3.48 16.98 -29.90
CA GLY A 271 4.13 16.82 -28.60
C GLY A 271 3.71 15.50 -27.97
N GLN A 272 3.98 14.38 -28.65
CA GLN A 272 3.59 13.05 -28.19
C GLN A 272 4.55 12.53 -27.12
N LYS A 273 4.03 12.29 -25.91
CA LYS A 273 4.71 11.42 -24.93
C LYS A 273 4.50 9.96 -25.33
N TYR A 274 5.41 9.45 -26.15
CA TYR A 274 5.53 8.02 -26.33
C TYR A 274 6.45 7.44 -25.25
N TYR A 275 5.97 6.46 -24.51
CA TYR A 275 6.81 5.68 -23.60
C TYR A 275 7.05 4.31 -24.23
N GLY A 276 8.17 4.20 -24.96
CA GLY A 276 8.58 2.95 -25.60
C GLY A 276 7.56 2.41 -26.61
N ASN A 277 6.94 1.27 -26.29
CA ASN A 277 6.03 0.54 -27.19
C ASN A 277 4.54 0.79 -26.90
N SER A 278 4.23 1.78 -26.07
CA SER A 278 2.86 2.06 -25.63
C SER A 278 2.49 3.54 -25.74
N VAL A 279 1.19 3.79 -25.71
CA VAL A 279 0.54 5.07 -25.97
C VAL A 279 -0.47 5.32 -24.86
N PHE A 280 -0.34 6.46 -24.19
CA PHE A 280 -1.29 6.90 -23.18
C PHE A 280 -2.47 7.63 -23.85
N LEU A 281 -3.69 7.17 -23.56
CA LEU A 281 -4.93 7.83 -23.94
C LEU A 281 -5.59 8.40 -22.69
N GLU A 282 -6.11 9.62 -22.78
CA GLU A 282 -6.84 10.28 -21.70
C GLU A 282 -8.28 10.56 -22.16
N PHE A 283 -9.26 9.97 -21.49
CA PHE A 283 -10.68 10.20 -21.79
C PHE A 283 -11.30 11.13 -20.75
N PRO A 284 -11.92 12.25 -21.18
CA PRO A 284 -12.59 13.18 -20.27
C PRO A 284 -13.98 12.67 -19.87
N PHE A 285 -14.25 12.66 -18.57
CA PHE A 285 -15.56 12.35 -18.00
C PHE A 285 -16.06 13.51 -17.15
N LEU A 286 -17.31 13.91 -17.36
CA LEU A 286 -18.05 14.81 -16.49
C LEU A 286 -18.63 14.02 -15.32
N ILE A 287 -18.55 14.60 -14.13
CA ILE A 287 -19.03 14.02 -12.89
C ILE A 287 -20.20 14.87 -12.41
N GLN A 288 -21.36 14.24 -12.23
CA GLN A 288 -22.59 14.89 -11.78
C GLN A 288 -23.17 14.16 -10.57
N ASP A 289 -23.95 14.88 -9.78
CA ASP A 289 -24.76 14.35 -8.67
C ASP A 289 -23.99 13.63 -7.55
N LEU A 290 -22.67 13.87 -7.39
CA LEU A 290 -21.90 13.30 -6.28
C LEU A 290 -22.39 13.89 -4.94
N PRO A 291 -22.85 13.07 -3.98
CA PRO A 291 -23.28 13.55 -2.69
C PRO A 291 -22.15 14.21 -1.91
N ASP A 292 -22.51 15.29 -1.22
CA ASP A 292 -21.67 15.99 -0.25
C ASP A 292 -20.95 15.03 0.73
N ASN A 293 -21.62 14.02 1.26
CA ASN A 293 -21.03 13.13 2.26
C ASN A 293 -20.34 11.88 1.67
N ALA A 294 -20.00 11.88 0.38
CA ALA A 294 -19.39 10.75 -0.30
C ALA A 294 -18.05 11.14 -0.94
N VAL A 295 -17.08 10.24 -0.81
CA VAL A 295 -15.82 10.29 -1.57
C VAL A 295 -15.71 8.97 -2.31
N VAL A 296 -15.26 9.05 -3.56
CA VAL A 296 -15.30 7.93 -4.49
C VAL A 296 -13.91 7.69 -5.01
N GLN A 297 -13.39 6.47 -4.87
CA GLN A 297 -12.10 6.10 -5.43
C GLN A 297 -12.30 5.19 -6.65
N ILE A 298 -11.84 5.64 -7.81
CA ILE A 298 -11.68 4.79 -9.00
C ILE A 298 -10.40 3.99 -8.80
N HIS A 299 -10.50 2.80 -8.21
CA HIS A 299 -9.34 1.95 -7.95
C HIS A 299 -8.98 1.06 -9.15
N GLY A 300 -9.87 0.91 -10.13
CA GLY A 300 -9.58 0.14 -11.34
C GLY A 300 -10.29 0.63 -12.59
N VAL A 301 -9.64 0.46 -13.74
CA VAL A 301 -10.16 0.86 -15.05
C VAL A 301 -9.93 -0.24 -16.08
N LYS A 302 -10.84 -0.32 -17.06
CA LYS A 302 -10.73 -1.22 -18.22
C LYS A 302 -11.25 -0.53 -19.47
N LEU A 303 -10.52 -0.66 -20.58
CA LEU A 303 -10.93 -0.20 -21.91
C LEU A 303 -11.14 -1.41 -22.82
N ASP A 304 -12.35 -1.53 -23.35
CA ASP A 304 -12.69 -2.49 -24.40
C ASP A 304 -12.87 -1.72 -25.72
N LEU A 305 -12.27 -2.23 -26.80
CA LEU A 305 -12.35 -1.67 -28.15
C LEU A 305 -12.86 -2.73 -29.12
N ASP A 306 -13.88 -2.41 -29.90
CA ASP A 306 -14.27 -3.21 -31.06
C ASP A 306 -13.51 -2.69 -32.28
N LEU A 307 -12.56 -3.50 -32.77
CA LEU A 307 -11.69 -3.12 -33.88
C LEU A 307 -12.47 -3.18 -35.21
N PRO A 308 -12.09 -2.36 -36.22
CA PRO A 308 -12.74 -2.40 -37.53
C PRO A 308 -12.63 -3.74 -38.26
N THR A 309 -11.70 -4.60 -37.84
CA THR A 309 -11.49 -5.96 -38.33
C THR A 309 -12.52 -6.96 -37.77
N GLY A 310 -13.38 -6.55 -36.83
CA GLY A 310 -14.33 -7.40 -36.13
C GLY A 310 -13.76 -8.09 -34.89
N GLU A 311 -12.47 -7.92 -34.61
CA GLU A 311 -11.83 -8.43 -33.40
C GLU A 311 -12.09 -7.48 -32.21
N ARG A 312 -12.35 -8.03 -31.03
CA ARG A 312 -12.47 -7.24 -29.79
C ARG A 312 -11.16 -7.25 -29.03
N TRP A 313 -10.64 -6.07 -28.73
CA TRP A 313 -9.48 -5.90 -27.88
C TRP A 313 -9.90 -5.41 -26.49
N SER A 314 -9.22 -5.87 -25.45
CA SER A 314 -9.42 -5.41 -24.07
C SER A 314 -8.08 -5.11 -23.43
N SER A 315 -8.01 -4.01 -22.67
CA SER A 315 -6.83 -3.69 -21.88
C SER A 315 -6.63 -4.63 -20.68
N GLY A 316 -7.67 -5.37 -20.30
CA GLY A 316 -7.79 -5.94 -18.95
C GLY A 316 -8.01 -4.86 -17.88
N TRP A 317 -8.36 -5.27 -16.67
CA TRP A 317 -8.41 -4.37 -15.53
C TRP A 317 -7.00 -3.92 -15.14
N LYS A 318 -6.85 -2.64 -14.83
CA LYS A 318 -5.62 -2.04 -14.32
C LYS A 318 -5.96 -1.13 -13.15
N GLY A 319 -5.06 -1.03 -12.17
CA GLY A 319 -5.18 -0.03 -11.10
C GLY A 319 -4.99 1.39 -11.63
N ASP A 320 -5.81 2.34 -11.18
CA ASP A 320 -5.72 3.77 -11.50
C ASP A 320 -5.60 4.60 -10.21
N TYR A 321 -6.45 4.29 -9.23
CA TYR A 321 -6.50 4.92 -7.90
C TYR A 321 -6.71 6.45 -7.96
N ASP A 322 -7.61 6.91 -8.86
CA ASP A 322 -8.03 8.31 -8.93
C ASP A 322 -9.16 8.59 -7.93
N ASP A 323 -8.97 9.65 -7.15
CA ASP A 323 -9.86 10.01 -6.05
C ASP A 323 -10.80 11.16 -6.48
N ILE A 324 -12.10 10.92 -6.37
CA ILE A 324 -13.15 11.87 -6.71
C ILE A 324 -13.75 12.40 -5.41
N GLU A 325 -13.52 13.69 -5.20
CA GLU A 325 -13.95 14.45 -4.04
C GLU A 325 -15.18 15.30 -4.37
N THR A 326 -15.88 15.77 -3.33
CA THR A 326 -17.04 16.64 -3.47
C THR A 326 -16.71 17.91 -4.25
N GLY A 327 -17.57 18.26 -5.21
CA GLY A 327 -17.43 19.45 -6.04
C GLY A 327 -16.51 19.28 -7.24
N ARG A 328 -15.84 18.14 -7.40
CA ARG A 328 -15.14 17.77 -8.64
C ARG A 328 -16.18 17.54 -9.74
N THR A 329 -15.98 18.19 -10.88
CA THR A 329 -16.90 18.13 -12.02
C THR A 329 -16.33 17.37 -13.21
N ARG A 330 -15.02 17.10 -13.23
CA ARG A 330 -14.34 16.43 -14.34
C ARG A 330 -13.25 15.46 -13.87
N SER A 331 -13.11 14.34 -14.57
CA SER A 331 -11.96 13.42 -14.45
C SER A 331 -11.38 13.06 -15.81
N TRP A 332 -10.06 12.80 -15.82
CA TRP A 332 -9.28 12.43 -16.99
C TRP A 332 -8.70 11.06 -16.74
N ILE A 333 -9.34 10.04 -17.31
CA ILE A 333 -8.97 8.65 -17.03
C ILE A 333 -7.97 8.20 -18.06
N THR A 334 -6.86 7.66 -17.58
CA THR A 334 -5.70 7.33 -18.42
C THR A 334 -5.67 5.83 -18.73
N PHE A 335 -5.41 5.49 -19.99
CA PHE A 335 -5.25 4.12 -20.45
C PHE A 335 -3.94 3.96 -21.22
N ASP A 336 -3.23 2.86 -20.93
CA ASP A 336 -2.03 2.50 -21.67
C ASP A 336 -2.35 1.43 -22.73
N VAL A 337 -2.18 1.81 -24.00
CA VAL A 337 -2.49 0.99 -25.18
C VAL A 337 -1.21 0.70 -25.96
N LYS A 338 -0.97 -0.56 -26.34
CA LYS A 338 0.19 -0.93 -27.16
C LYS A 338 0.14 -0.23 -28.53
N ARG A 339 1.28 0.29 -28.99
CA ARG A 339 1.42 0.91 -30.32
C ARG A 339 0.93 0.02 -31.46
N SER A 340 1.20 -1.28 -31.37
CA SER A 340 0.75 -2.27 -32.35
C SER A 340 -0.77 -2.33 -32.53
N ILE A 341 -1.53 -1.97 -31.49
CA ILE A 341 -3.00 -1.88 -31.54
C ILE A 341 -3.42 -0.46 -31.91
N PHE A 342 -2.77 0.56 -31.35
CA PHE A 342 -3.13 1.96 -31.55
C PHE A 342 -2.88 2.46 -32.98
N ASP A 343 -1.68 2.26 -33.54
CA ASP A 343 -1.27 2.87 -34.81
C ASP A 343 -2.19 2.51 -36.01
N PRO A 344 -2.65 1.26 -36.16
CA PRO A 344 -3.58 0.89 -37.24
C PRO A 344 -4.96 1.55 -37.15
N ILE A 345 -5.42 1.86 -35.93
CA ILE A 345 -6.80 2.32 -35.67
C ILE A 345 -6.89 3.78 -35.22
N ARG A 346 -5.77 4.46 -34.97
CA ARG A 346 -5.73 5.81 -34.36
C ARG A 346 -6.67 6.84 -35.01
N ASN A 347 -6.80 6.80 -36.34
CA ASN A 347 -7.61 7.74 -37.12
C ASN A 347 -8.95 7.16 -37.58
N ARG A 348 -9.26 5.92 -37.22
CA ARG A 348 -10.51 5.23 -37.55
C ARG A 348 -11.51 5.42 -36.42
N ASN A 349 -12.80 5.41 -36.75
CA ASN A 349 -13.84 5.31 -35.74
C ASN A 349 -13.83 3.87 -35.20
N VAL A 350 -13.71 3.73 -33.89
CA VAL A 350 -13.79 2.45 -33.18
C VAL A 350 -14.82 2.58 -32.08
N LYS A 351 -15.58 1.51 -31.83
CA LYS A 351 -16.48 1.49 -30.68
C LYS A 351 -15.67 1.23 -29.43
N ALA A 352 -15.77 2.11 -28.46
CA ALA A 352 -15.03 2.00 -27.21
C ALA A 352 -15.99 1.91 -26.03
N ARG A 353 -15.68 1.06 -25.07
CA ARG A 353 -16.37 0.96 -23.79
C ARG A 353 -15.37 1.05 -22.67
N VAL A 354 -15.66 1.92 -21.72
CA VAL A 354 -14.87 2.05 -20.50
C VAL A 354 -15.62 1.44 -19.33
N SER A 355 -14.91 0.71 -18.48
CA SER A 355 -15.43 0.21 -17.20
C SER A 355 -14.59 0.74 -16.05
N PHE A 356 -15.26 1.16 -14.98
CA PHE A 356 -14.67 1.66 -13.74
C PHE A 356 -14.99 0.73 -12.60
N ALA A 357 -13.99 0.37 -11.81
CA ALA A 357 -14.15 -0.25 -10.50
C ALA A 357 -14.04 0.84 -9.46
N VAL A 358 -15.07 0.96 -8.63
CA VAL A 358 -15.29 2.12 -7.79
C VAL A 358 -15.50 1.67 -6.35
N ASN A 359 -14.69 2.21 -5.45
CA ASN A 359 -14.88 2.08 -4.00
C ASN A 359 -15.60 3.32 -3.49
N VAL A 360 -16.70 3.12 -2.78
CA VAL A 360 -17.52 4.20 -2.23
C VAL A 360 -17.24 4.34 -0.75
N TYR A 361 -16.82 5.53 -0.34
CA TYR A 361 -16.55 5.88 1.03
C TYR A 361 -17.53 6.95 1.50
N ARG A 362 -18.02 6.78 2.73
CA ARG A 362 -18.81 7.80 3.41
C ARG A 362 -17.90 8.67 4.24
N VAL A 363 -18.03 9.98 4.08
CA VAL A 363 -17.39 10.97 4.94
C VAL A 363 -18.20 11.09 6.22
N GLU A 364 -17.55 10.83 7.35
CA GLU A 364 -18.14 10.92 8.69
C GLU A 364 -17.73 12.23 9.39
N ASN A 365 -17.62 12.19 10.71
CA ASN A 365 -17.33 13.35 11.54
C ASN A 365 -16.05 14.06 11.06
N SER A 366 -16.14 15.38 10.95
CA SER A 366 -14.98 16.22 10.75
C SER A 366 -14.52 16.88 12.02
N SER A 367 -13.22 17.13 12.10
CA SER A 367 -12.62 17.96 13.11
C SER A 367 -11.73 19.01 12.43
N ALA A 368 -11.82 20.25 12.93
CA ALA A 368 -10.88 21.27 12.53
C ALA A 368 -9.60 21.09 13.36
N LEU A 369 -8.48 20.88 12.67
CA LEU A 369 -7.14 20.89 13.24
C LEU A 369 -6.37 22.08 12.67
N SER A 370 -5.30 22.48 13.34
CA SER A 370 -4.45 23.57 12.85
C SER A 370 -3.01 23.27 13.22
N PHE A 371 -2.09 23.59 12.33
CA PHE A 371 -0.67 23.52 12.64
C PHE A 371 -0.33 24.52 13.74
N GLN A 372 0.31 24.08 14.81
CA GLN A 372 0.90 24.95 15.83
C GLN A 372 2.38 25.11 15.50
N GLY A 373 2.72 26.19 14.80
CA GLY A 373 4.05 26.31 14.19
C GLY A 373 4.22 25.28 13.07
N ASP A 374 5.24 24.42 13.17
CA ASP A 374 5.55 23.35 12.21
C ASP A 374 4.88 22.01 12.57
N LYS A 375 4.15 21.93 13.69
CA LYS A 375 3.64 20.67 14.25
C LYS A 375 2.13 20.55 14.17
N LEU A 376 1.66 19.34 13.93
CA LEU A 376 0.24 18.96 13.95
C LEU A 376 0.06 17.68 14.76
N HIS A 377 -0.98 17.66 15.59
CA HIS A 377 -1.33 16.52 16.44
C HIS A 377 -2.73 16.03 16.08
N PHE A 378 -2.85 14.72 15.82
CA PHE A 378 -4.12 14.05 15.62
C PHE A 378 -4.66 13.48 16.94
N ALA A 379 -5.97 13.22 16.99
CA ALA A 379 -6.64 12.70 18.18
C ALA A 379 -6.22 11.27 18.54
N ASP A 380 -5.75 10.48 17.56
CA ASP A 380 -5.20 9.14 17.73
C ASP A 380 -3.76 9.13 18.31
N GLY A 381 -3.18 10.31 18.55
CA GLY A 381 -1.82 10.49 19.03
C GLY A 381 -0.78 10.65 17.92
N SER A 382 -1.18 10.54 16.64
CA SER A 382 -0.28 10.74 15.50
C SER A 382 0.25 12.18 15.46
N ARG A 383 1.50 12.32 15.02
CA ARG A 383 2.23 13.60 15.04
C ARG A 383 2.80 13.88 13.68
N CYS A 384 2.66 15.11 13.23
CA CYS A 384 3.09 15.52 11.90
C CYS A 384 3.93 16.77 11.96
N THR A 385 4.94 16.85 11.10
CA THR A 385 5.82 18.01 10.94
C THR A 385 5.89 18.44 9.48
N ILE A 386 5.87 19.75 9.25
CA ILE A 386 6.07 20.33 7.92
C ILE A 386 7.54 20.17 7.54
N ASP A 387 7.82 19.59 6.37
CA ASP A 387 9.19 19.48 5.85
C ASP A 387 9.75 20.86 5.46
N VAL A 388 11.07 20.98 5.33
CA VAL A 388 11.75 22.26 5.01
C VAL A 388 11.22 22.90 3.73
N SER A 389 10.80 22.08 2.76
CA SER A 389 10.21 22.56 1.50
C SER A 389 8.76 23.03 1.61
N GLY A 390 8.06 22.72 2.72
CA GLY A 390 6.60 22.88 2.84
C GLY A 390 5.78 21.92 1.97
N MET A 391 6.40 21.23 1.00
CA MET A 391 5.70 20.41 0.00
C MET A 391 5.18 19.09 0.56
N LYS A 392 5.73 18.65 1.69
CA LYS A 392 5.39 17.38 2.33
C LYS A 392 5.24 17.61 3.82
N VAL A 393 4.25 16.95 4.41
CA VAL A 393 4.11 16.87 5.85
C VAL A 393 4.45 15.43 6.26
N LYS A 394 5.51 15.27 7.05
CA LYS A 394 5.94 13.96 7.56
C LYS A 394 5.13 13.64 8.80
N CYS A 395 4.46 12.51 8.80
CA CYS A 395 3.63 12.07 9.89
C CYS A 395 4.15 10.76 10.48
N PHE A 396 3.94 10.61 11.78
CA PHE A 396 4.30 9.46 12.56
C PHE A 396 3.09 8.99 13.35
N SER A 397 2.84 7.69 13.33
CA SER A 397 1.83 7.03 14.16
C SER A 397 2.41 5.77 14.82
N SER A 398 1.78 5.32 15.91
CA SER A 398 2.18 4.08 16.59
C SER A 398 1.49 2.87 15.98
N LEU A 399 2.27 1.86 15.60
CA LEU A 399 1.90 0.51 15.15
C LEU A 399 1.14 0.39 13.82
N LYS A 400 0.19 1.29 13.55
CA LYS A 400 -0.63 1.32 12.35
C LYS A 400 -0.82 2.75 11.86
N GLU A 401 -1.08 2.91 10.58
CA GLU A 401 -1.52 4.20 10.03
C GLU A 401 -2.94 4.53 10.51
N PRO A 402 -3.32 5.82 10.56
CA PRO A 402 -4.69 6.19 10.87
C PRO A 402 -5.66 5.57 9.85
N SER A 403 -6.85 5.18 10.30
CA SER A 403 -7.94 4.74 9.42
C SER A 403 -8.23 5.80 8.37
N GLY A 404 -8.65 5.38 7.17
CA GLY A 404 -8.84 6.26 6.02
C GLY A 404 -9.51 7.59 6.35
N PHE A 405 -8.94 8.69 5.85
CA PHE A 405 -9.38 10.04 6.11
C PHE A 405 -9.16 10.93 4.88
N VAL A 406 -9.93 12.01 4.82
CA VAL A 406 -9.75 13.09 3.85
C VAL A 406 -9.47 14.39 4.60
N ILE A 407 -8.50 15.16 4.10
CA ILE A 407 -8.16 16.47 4.63
C ILE A 407 -8.45 17.52 3.58
N TYR A 408 -9.21 18.54 3.96
CA TYR A 408 -9.45 19.74 3.16
C TYR A 408 -8.73 20.94 3.79
N THR A 409 -8.09 21.78 2.96
CA THR A 409 -7.39 22.97 3.44
C THR A 409 -7.34 24.09 2.41
N ASP A 410 -7.26 25.33 2.90
CA ASP A 410 -7.12 26.52 2.06
C ASP A 410 -5.66 26.77 1.69
N LEU A 411 -5.18 26.10 0.64
CA LEU A 411 -3.82 26.28 0.17
C LEU A 411 -3.79 26.55 -1.33
N PRO A 412 -2.87 27.39 -1.84
CA PRO A 412 -2.01 28.28 -1.05
C PRO A 412 -2.83 29.44 -0.45
N ASN A 413 -2.64 29.75 0.83
CA ASN A 413 -3.20 30.95 1.47
C ASN A 413 -2.24 32.14 1.35
N SER A 414 -2.66 33.32 1.85
CA SER A 414 -1.84 34.54 1.86
C SER A 414 -0.48 34.37 2.53
N ASP A 415 -0.40 33.50 3.52
CA ASP A 415 0.83 33.23 4.29
C ASP A 415 1.76 32.23 3.56
N CYS A 416 1.25 31.60 2.49
CA CYS A 416 1.88 30.54 1.71
C CYS A 416 2.11 30.90 0.24
N GLN A 417 2.32 32.16 -0.11
CA GLN A 417 2.57 32.51 -1.51
C GLN A 417 3.90 31.88 -1.99
N PRO A 418 3.88 30.96 -2.98
CA PRO A 418 5.11 30.41 -3.51
C PRO A 418 5.82 31.51 -4.32
N ALA A 419 7.15 31.54 -4.30
CA ALA A 419 7.99 32.57 -4.94
C ALA A 419 7.94 32.64 -6.49
N VAL A 420 7.02 31.91 -7.16
CA VAL A 420 6.90 31.93 -8.63
C VAL A 420 6.03 33.12 -9.07
N PRO A 421 6.46 33.90 -10.07
CA PRO A 421 5.73 35.06 -10.58
C PRO A 421 4.29 34.73 -10.98
N GLU A 422 3.35 35.58 -10.55
CA GLU A 422 1.90 35.43 -10.71
C GLU A 422 1.47 35.35 -12.19
N GLU A 423 2.21 36.00 -13.09
CA GLU A 423 1.91 36.12 -14.54
C GLU A 423 1.98 34.80 -15.33
N THR A 424 2.53 33.72 -14.77
CA THR A 424 2.65 32.42 -15.48
C THR A 424 1.80 31.29 -14.88
N ARG A 425 0.99 31.57 -13.85
CA ARG A 425 0.22 30.53 -13.17
C ARG A 425 -1.19 30.42 -13.73
N GLU A 426 -1.57 29.20 -14.11
CA GLU A 426 -2.98 28.87 -14.31
C GLU A 426 -3.75 29.06 -13.00
N PRO A 427 -4.93 29.69 -13.01
CA PRO A 427 -5.69 29.93 -11.80
C PRO A 427 -6.08 28.60 -11.12
N TRP A 428 -6.20 28.64 -9.78
CA TRP A 428 -6.64 27.49 -8.98
C TRP A 428 -8.14 27.28 -9.10
N ALA A 429 -8.59 26.02 -9.05
CA ALA A 429 -10.02 25.73 -8.89
C ALA A 429 -10.54 26.32 -7.57
N SER A 430 -11.84 26.58 -7.53
CA SER A 430 -12.55 26.99 -6.31
C SER A 430 -12.47 25.93 -5.20
N LEU A 431 -12.17 24.69 -5.57
CA LEU A 431 -11.98 23.58 -4.64
C LEU A 431 -10.75 23.81 -3.75
N PRO A 432 -10.85 23.47 -2.45
CA PRO A 432 -9.71 23.52 -1.53
C PRO A 432 -8.62 22.53 -1.95
N ALA A 433 -7.43 22.70 -1.40
CA ALA A 433 -6.40 21.67 -1.51
C ALA A 433 -6.80 20.46 -0.66
N THR A 434 -6.48 19.28 -1.16
CA THR A 434 -6.92 18.03 -0.56
C THR A 434 -5.81 16.99 -0.46
N TYR A 435 -6.00 16.11 0.52
CA TYR A 435 -5.27 14.88 0.69
C TYR A 435 -6.25 13.79 1.11
N THR A 436 -6.16 12.63 0.46
CA THR A 436 -7.00 11.46 0.67
C THR A 436 -6.13 10.27 1.03
N SER A 437 -6.54 9.52 2.04
CA SER A 437 -5.99 8.20 2.36
C SER A 437 -7.15 7.25 2.60
N PHE A 438 -7.19 6.12 1.88
CA PHE A 438 -8.26 5.13 1.97
C PHE A 438 -7.82 3.85 2.68
N HIS A 439 -6.87 3.97 3.61
CA HIS A 439 -6.40 2.80 4.35
C HIS A 439 -7.54 2.21 5.19
N GLU A 440 -7.93 0.98 4.90
CA GLU A 440 -8.86 0.25 5.76
C GLU A 440 -8.18 0.00 7.11
N ASP A 441 -8.98 -0.12 8.19
CA ASP A 441 -8.48 -0.41 9.53
C ASP A 441 -7.95 -1.87 9.58
N SER A 442 -6.81 -2.06 8.93
CA SER A 442 -6.02 -3.28 9.00
C SER A 442 -5.31 -3.27 10.36
N GLY A 443 -5.16 -4.45 10.97
CA GLY A 443 -4.56 -4.58 12.30
C GLY A 443 -3.12 -4.04 12.36
N PRO A 444 -2.42 -4.20 13.50
CA PRO A 444 -1.03 -3.81 13.62
C PRO A 444 -0.22 -4.42 12.49
N ASP A 445 0.46 -3.54 11.77
CA ASP A 445 1.08 -3.88 10.51
C ASP A 445 2.46 -4.53 10.80
N LEU A 446 2.89 -5.57 10.07
CA LEU A 446 3.99 -6.50 10.45
C LEU A 446 5.43 -5.96 10.36
N SER A 447 5.63 -4.67 10.58
CA SER A 447 6.97 -4.03 10.56
C SER A 447 7.73 -4.25 11.86
N PHE A 448 9.06 -4.24 11.76
CA PHE A 448 9.95 -4.25 12.93
C PHE A 448 9.95 -2.92 13.66
N SER A 449 9.71 -1.81 12.95
CA SER A 449 9.56 -0.51 13.59
C SER A 449 8.12 -0.38 14.10
N PRO A 450 7.93 -0.03 15.39
CA PRO A 450 6.61 0.22 15.93
C PRO A 450 6.11 1.62 15.55
N ILE A 451 6.91 2.40 14.84
CA ILE A 451 6.58 3.73 14.35
C ILE A 451 6.30 3.61 12.87
N ARG A 452 5.09 4.01 12.48
CA ARG A 452 4.67 4.11 11.08
C ARG A 452 4.86 5.53 10.62
N GLN A 453 5.61 5.67 9.54
CA GLN A 453 5.85 6.95 8.89
C GLN A 453 5.00 7.01 7.63
N PHE A 454 4.18 8.04 7.51
CA PHE A 454 3.42 8.36 6.31
C PHE A 454 3.62 9.84 5.95
N GLN A 455 3.32 10.21 4.71
CA GLN A 455 3.54 11.57 4.21
C GLN A 455 2.25 12.13 3.65
N LEU A 456 1.86 13.32 4.11
CA LEU A 456 0.77 14.06 3.51
C LEU A 456 1.35 14.96 2.43
N THR A 457 0.89 14.77 1.20
CA THR A 457 1.19 15.67 0.08
C THR A 457 -0.11 16.30 -0.35
N PHE A 458 -0.30 17.57 0.03
CA PHE A 458 -1.49 18.31 -0.35
C PHE A 458 -1.40 18.69 -1.81
N SER A 459 -2.55 18.59 -2.45
CA SER A 459 -2.65 18.88 -3.86
C SER A 459 -3.88 19.69 -4.14
N ARG A 460 -3.76 20.65 -5.05
CA ARG A 460 -4.89 21.44 -5.53
C ARG A 460 -4.96 21.32 -7.03
N ARG A 461 -6.18 21.30 -7.54
CA ARG A 461 -6.42 21.30 -8.98
C ARG A 461 -6.51 22.73 -9.51
N HIS A 462 -6.06 22.93 -10.74
CA HIS A 462 -6.30 24.18 -11.46
C HIS A 462 -7.77 24.28 -11.89
N VAL A 463 -8.23 25.48 -12.29
CA VAL A 463 -9.64 25.77 -12.65
C VAL A 463 -10.24 24.74 -13.60
N TYR A 464 -9.43 24.14 -14.46
CA TYR A 464 -9.86 23.18 -15.48
C TYR A 464 -9.85 21.71 -15.02
N GLU A 465 -9.53 21.48 -13.73
CA GLU A 465 -9.50 20.19 -13.02
C GLU A 465 -8.60 19.10 -13.64
N ASP A 466 -7.82 19.44 -14.67
CA ASP A 466 -7.01 18.51 -15.45
C ASP A 466 -5.62 18.29 -14.84
N LEU A 467 -5.04 19.32 -14.22
CA LEU A 467 -3.75 19.28 -13.58
C LEU A 467 -3.89 19.35 -12.05
N LYS A 468 -3.37 18.32 -11.38
CA LYS A 468 -3.19 18.28 -9.93
C LYS A 468 -1.77 18.76 -9.64
N ALA A 469 -1.62 19.88 -8.93
CA ALA A 469 -0.33 20.39 -8.49
C ALA A 469 -0.20 20.22 -6.98
N ALA A 470 0.98 19.80 -6.53
CA ALA A 470 1.29 19.80 -5.11
C ALA A 470 1.38 21.25 -4.61
N VAL A 471 0.80 21.53 -3.45
CA VAL A 471 0.81 22.86 -2.84
C VAL A 471 1.58 22.83 -1.52
N PRO A 472 2.40 23.86 -1.24
CA PRO A 472 3.13 23.93 0.02
C PRO A 472 2.17 24.22 1.19
N VAL A 473 2.48 23.63 2.35
CA VAL A 473 1.80 23.86 3.63
C VAL A 473 2.65 24.80 4.47
N CYS A 474 2.03 25.80 5.10
CA CYS A 474 2.73 26.72 6.01
C CYS A 474 2.26 26.57 7.46
N PRO A 475 3.02 27.15 8.41
CA PRO A 475 2.58 27.24 9.79
C PRO A 475 1.19 27.87 9.92
N ASN A 476 0.43 27.43 10.93
CA ASN A 476 -0.93 27.92 11.23
C ASN A 476 -2.00 27.61 10.17
N THR A 477 -1.66 26.83 9.13
CA THR A 477 -2.65 26.34 8.17
C THR A 477 -3.74 25.54 8.89
N ARG A 478 -5.01 25.89 8.62
CA ARG A 478 -6.17 25.18 9.14
C ARG A 478 -6.49 24.00 8.25
N LEU A 479 -6.66 22.84 8.87
CA LEU A 479 -7.01 21.58 8.23
C LEU A 479 -8.40 21.16 8.70
N LEU A 480 -9.24 20.76 7.78
CA LEU A 480 -10.48 20.06 8.09
C LEU A 480 -10.28 18.59 7.80
N VAL A 481 -10.13 17.79 8.85
CA VAL A 481 -9.93 16.34 8.75
C VAL A 481 -11.25 15.65 8.96
N ALA A 482 -11.68 14.84 7.98
CA ALA A 482 -12.87 14.01 8.09
C ALA A 482 -12.50 12.53 7.93
N THR A 483 -12.99 11.70 8.83
CA THR A 483 -12.80 10.24 8.73
C THR A 483 -13.66 9.68 7.60
N THR A 484 -13.14 8.69 6.90
CA THR A 484 -13.84 8.01 5.81
C THR A 484 -14.12 6.56 6.21
N LYS A 485 -15.29 6.06 5.85
CA LYS A 485 -15.68 4.68 6.09
C LYS A 485 -16.09 4.01 4.79
N PHE A 486 -15.39 2.94 4.43
CA PHE A 486 -15.74 2.10 3.29
C PHE A 486 -17.20 1.62 3.40
N GLN A 487 -17.96 1.70 2.30
CA GLN A 487 -19.34 1.25 2.24
C GLN A 487 -19.46 -0.01 1.38
N TYR A 488 -19.05 0.08 0.11
CA TYR A 488 -19.13 -1.00 -0.86
C TYR A 488 -18.27 -0.71 -2.09
N THR A 489 -18.03 -1.76 -2.87
CA THR A 489 -17.41 -1.71 -4.19
C THR A 489 -18.47 -1.94 -5.26
N THR A 490 -18.42 -1.19 -6.36
CA THR A 490 -19.32 -1.34 -7.51
C THR A 490 -18.58 -1.07 -8.82
N ARG A 491 -19.17 -1.48 -9.94
CA ARG A 491 -18.65 -1.22 -11.29
C ARG A 491 -19.59 -0.31 -12.07
N ALA A 492 -19.02 0.65 -12.80
CA ALA A 492 -19.74 1.39 -13.84
C ALA A 492 -19.25 0.98 -15.23
N GLU A 493 -20.15 0.91 -16.20
CA GLU A 493 -19.82 0.68 -17.60
C GLU A 493 -20.39 1.82 -18.44
N ILE A 494 -19.53 2.46 -19.23
CA ILE A 494 -19.88 3.60 -20.07
C ILE A 494 -19.50 3.27 -21.50
N ASP A 495 -20.50 3.26 -22.37
CA ASP A 495 -20.29 3.15 -23.81
C ASP A 495 -19.91 4.53 -24.34
N LEU A 496 -18.72 4.63 -24.96
CA LEU A 496 -18.24 5.86 -25.57
C LEU A 496 -18.74 6.03 -27.01
N GLY A 497 -19.43 5.02 -27.55
CA GLY A 497 -19.83 5.00 -28.96
C GLY A 497 -18.62 4.99 -29.90
N ASP A 498 -18.79 5.58 -31.08
CA ASP A 498 -17.75 5.66 -32.10
C ASP A 498 -16.76 6.81 -31.79
N VAL A 499 -15.54 6.46 -31.41
CA VAL A 499 -14.48 7.40 -31.06
C VAL A 499 -13.26 7.26 -31.97
N LYS A 500 -12.53 8.35 -32.20
CA LYS A 500 -11.21 8.34 -32.84
C LYS A 500 -10.14 8.46 -31.77
N LEU A 501 -9.34 7.42 -31.57
CA LEU A 501 -8.35 7.38 -30.47
C LEU A 501 -7.32 8.51 -30.56
N ALA A 502 -6.99 8.99 -31.76
CA ALA A 502 -6.07 10.12 -31.94
C ALA A 502 -6.54 11.42 -31.26
N ASN A 503 -7.85 11.61 -31.07
CA ASN A 503 -8.41 12.80 -30.41
C ASN A 503 -8.17 12.82 -28.89
N TYR A 504 -7.82 11.67 -28.32
CA TYR A 504 -7.63 11.44 -26.88
C TYR A 504 -6.15 11.26 -26.52
N LEU A 505 -5.25 11.64 -27.43
CA LEU A 505 -3.82 11.71 -27.15
C LEU A 505 -3.50 13.01 -26.39
N PRO A 506 -3.00 12.95 -25.14
CA PRO A 506 -2.63 14.16 -24.43
C PRO A 506 -1.45 14.85 -25.13
N THR A 507 -1.55 16.17 -25.30
CA THR A 507 -0.45 17.03 -25.78
C THR A 507 0.33 17.63 -24.62
N TYR A 508 1.58 18.03 -24.87
CA TYR A 508 2.37 18.78 -23.90
C TYR A 508 2.94 20.08 -24.51
N PRO A 509 2.59 21.26 -23.98
CA PRO A 509 1.58 21.49 -22.94
C PRO A 509 0.17 21.06 -23.40
N ARG A 510 -0.71 20.70 -22.45
CA ARG A 510 -2.07 20.25 -22.79
C ARG A 510 -2.83 21.38 -23.47
N LYS A 511 -3.28 21.13 -24.69
CA LYS A 511 -4.14 22.07 -25.42
C LYS A 511 -5.53 21.44 -25.54
N ILE A 512 -6.49 21.87 -24.75
CA ILE A 512 -7.86 21.35 -24.78
C ILE A 512 -8.67 22.12 -25.83
N VAL A 513 -9.47 21.41 -26.63
CA VAL A 513 -10.31 21.97 -27.71
C VAL A 513 -11.77 21.49 -27.54
N PRO A 514 -12.76 22.40 -27.46
CA PRO A 514 -12.62 23.85 -27.44
C PRO A 514 -11.88 24.34 -26.19
N PRO A 515 -11.21 25.51 -26.24
CA PRO A 515 -10.63 26.08 -25.03
C PRO A 515 -11.76 26.28 -24.01
N ILE A 516 -11.61 25.66 -22.85
CA ILE A 516 -12.55 25.81 -21.75
C ILE A 516 -12.60 27.31 -21.39
N ASP A 517 -13.81 27.89 -21.32
CA ASP A 517 -14.00 29.33 -21.11
C ASP A 517 -13.27 29.76 -19.82
N ARG A 518 -12.24 30.61 -19.98
CA ARG A 518 -11.34 31.03 -18.90
C ARG A 518 -11.94 32.10 -17.99
N ARG A 519 -13.26 32.35 -18.05
CA ARG A 519 -13.90 33.41 -17.28
C ARG A 519 -13.47 33.33 -15.83
N SER A 520 -12.73 34.36 -15.43
CA SER A 520 -12.19 34.56 -14.11
C SER A 520 -13.33 34.63 -13.12
N HIS A 521 -13.68 33.51 -12.50
CA HIS A 521 -14.02 33.63 -11.09
C HIS A 521 -12.71 34.02 -10.42
N GLU A 522 -12.57 35.31 -10.11
CA GLU A 522 -11.59 35.74 -9.12
C GLU A 522 -11.73 34.75 -7.95
N PRO A 523 -10.66 34.02 -7.59
CA PRO A 523 -10.72 33.19 -6.40
C PRO A 523 -11.06 34.15 -5.27
N SER A 524 -12.27 34.02 -4.74
CA SER A 524 -12.70 34.80 -3.60
C SER A 524 -11.59 34.74 -2.57
N SER A 525 -11.03 35.89 -2.20
CA SER A 525 -10.02 36.02 -1.13
C SER A 525 -10.53 35.51 0.22
N THR A 526 -11.82 35.18 0.28
CA THR A 526 -12.45 34.40 1.32
C THR A 526 -12.88 33.05 0.76
N LEU A 527 -12.22 31.97 1.18
CA LEU A 527 -12.69 30.62 0.94
C LEU A 527 -14.16 30.51 1.38
N SER A 528 -15.03 30.28 0.42
CA SER A 528 -16.35 29.78 0.71
C SER A 528 -16.20 28.30 1.04
N PHE A 529 -15.88 27.99 2.31
CA PHE A 529 -16.21 26.68 2.90
C PHE A 529 -17.69 26.30 2.68
N ASN A 530 -18.52 27.20 2.15
CA ASN A 530 -19.89 26.93 1.72
C ASN A 530 -20.01 25.99 0.51
N LEU A 531 -18.89 25.59 -0.11
CA LEU A 531 -18.86 24.50 -1.10
C LEU A 531 -18.50 23.15 -0.47
N LEU A 532 -18.16 23.13 0.83
CA LEU A 532 -17.98 21.87 1.53
C LEU A 532 -19.33 21.20 1.81
N PRO A 533 -19.32 19.87 1.97
CA PRO A 533 -20.49 19.09 2.38
C PRO A 533 -21.28 19.75 3.51
N ARG A 534 -22.63 19.83 3.41
CA ARG A 534 -23.50 20.37 4.48
C ARG A 534 -23.13 19.97 5.93
N PRO A 535 -22.77 18.71 6.26
CA PRO A 535 -22.33 18.36 7.61
C PRO A 535 -21.05 19.10 8.08
N LEU A 536 -20.15 19.46 7.16
CA LEU A 536 -18.95 20.25 7.44
C LEU A 536 -19.30 21.74 7.63
N LEU A 537 -20.31 22.23 6.91
CA LEU A 537 -20.81 23.59 6.99
C LEU A 537 -21.53 23.91 8.31
N GLU A 538 -22.32 22.97 8.83
CA GLU A 538 -23.05 23.15 10.09
C GLU A 538 -22.12 23.25 11.30
N MET A 539 -20.94 22.61 11.25
CA MET A 539 -19.93 22.72 12.31
C MET A 539 -19.20 24.07 12.31
N ARG A 540 -18.98 24.69 11.14
CA ARG A 540 -18.42 26.06 11.05
C ARG A 540 -19.27 27.07 11.83
N ARG A 541 -20.61 26.95 11.77
CA ARG A 541 -21.51 27.83 12.53
C ARG A 541 -21.45 27.63 14.03
N ARG A 542 -20.95 26.49 14.53
CA ARG A 542 -20.81 26.21 15.97
C ARG A 542 -19.43 26.58 16.52
N LEU A 543 -18.44 26.79 15.67
CA LEU A 543 -17.05 27.05 16.06
C LEU A 543 -16.61 28.52 15.88
N ASN A 544 -17.44 29.34 15.25
CA ASN A 544 -17.29 30.81 15.28
C ASN A 544 -18.30 31.37 16.30
N PRO A 545 -17.86 31.89 17.47
CA PRO A 545 -18.71 32.72 18.32
C PRO A 545 -19.11 34.03 17.62
#